data_AF-A0A847KGC9-F1
#
_entry.id   AF-A0A847KGC9-F1
#
_cell.length_a   1.000
_cell.length_b   1.000
_cell.length_c   1.000
_cell.angle_alpha   90.00
_cell.angle_beta   90.00
_cell.angle_gamma   90.00
#
_symmetry.space_group_name_H-M   'P 1'
#
loop_
_entity.id
_entity.type
_entity.pdbx_description
1 polymer ?
#
loop_
_entity_poly.entity_id
_entity_poly.type
_entity_poly.pdbx_seq_one_letter_code
_entity_poly.pdbx_strand_id
1 'polypeptide(L)' 'MSTQPTAGPVITSFPAAPIPTPLTLAMRKNLLVQAVRFVAIDARIMMMVIKGHEE' A
#
# COMPACT_ATOMS: atom_id res chain seq x y z
N MET A 1 35.12 -7.34 -7.97
CA MET A 1 34.84 -7.25 -6.52
C MET A 1 33.43 -6.69 -6.36
N SER A 2 32.43 -7.55 -6.17
CA SER A 2 31.04 -7.13 -5.96
C SER A 2 30.78 -7.02 -4.45
N THR A 3 30.58 -5.81 -3.96
CA THR A 3 30.18 -5.53 -2.58
C THR A 3 28.67 -5.71 -2.45
N GLN A 4 28.21 -6.88 -2.03
CA GLN A 4 26.83 -6.99 -1.52
C GLN A 4 26.74 -6.22 -0.20
N PRO A 5 25.74 -5.35 -0.01
CA PRO A 5 25.49 -4.79 1.32
C PRO A 5 25.11 -5.95 2.22
N THR A 6 25.77 -6.06 3.37
CA THR A 6 25.50 -7.08 4.40
C THR A 6 24.02 -7.00 4.79
N ALA A 7 23.20 -7.85 4.16
CA ALA A 7 21.78 -7.90 4.44
C ALA A 7 21.63 -8.33 5.90
N GLY A 8 21.06 -7.45 6.72
CA GLY A 8 20.59 -7.83 8.05
C GLY A 8 19.66 -9.05 7.95
N PRO A 9 19.43 -9.77 9.06
CA PRO A 9 18.63 -10.99 9.04
C PRO A 9 17.29 -10.74 8.33
N VAL A 10 17.05 -11.46 7.22
CA VAL A 10 15.78 -11.41 6.49
C VAL A 10 14.75 -12.10 7.38
N ILE A 11 13.96 -11.30 8.09
CA ILE A 11 12.88 -11.82 8.94
C ILE A 11 11.75 -12.28 8.02
N THR A 12 11.74 -13.57 7.70
CA THR A 12 10.77 -14.19 6.78
C THR A 12 9.45 -14.55 7.45
N SER A 13 9.41 -14.57 8.78
CA SER A 13 8.20 -14.90 9.53
C SER A 13 8.11 -14.06 10.81
N PHE A 14 6.94 -13.45 10.99
CA PHE A 14 6.54 -12.83 12.24
C PHE A 14 5.38 -13.66 12.80
N PRO A 15 5.60 -14.50 13.82
CA PRO A 15 4.53 -15.32 14.39
C PRO A 15 3.43 -14.47 15.05
N ALA A 16 3.73 -13.22 15.42
CA ALA A 16 2.78 -12.25 15.96
C ALA A 16 2.04 -11.44 14.88
N ALA A 17 2.36 -11.62 13.59
CA ALA A 17 1.66 -10.90 12.54
C ALA A 17 0.24 -11.46 12.39
N PRO A 18 -0.81 -10.62 12.43
CA PRO A 18 -2.16 -11.07 12.14
C PRO A 18 -2.20 -11.68 10.73
N ILE A 19 -2.53 -12.96 10.63
CA ILE A 19 -2.62 -13.64 9.34
C ILE A 19 -3.73 -12.96 8.53
N PRO A 20 -3.49 -12.56 7.27
CA PRO A 20 -4.51 -11.92 6.46
C PRO A 20 -5.68 -12.88 6.29
N THR A 21 -6.89 -12.39 6.60
CA THR A 21 -8.11 -13.15 6.37
C THR A 21 -8.29 -13.42 4.87
N PRO A 22 -8.97 -14.51 4.47
CA PRO A 22 -9.21 -14.83 3.06
C PRO A 22 -9.85 -13.67 2.28
N LEU A 23 -10.75 -12.93 2.94
CA LEU A 23 -11.36 -11.71 2.41
C LEU A 23 -10.33 -10.61 2.13
N THR A 24 -9.43 -10.35 3.08
CA THR A 24 -8.37 -9.34 2.93
C THR A 24 -7.42 -9.72 1.78
N LEU A 25 -7.10 -11.00 1.63
CA LEU A 25 -6.27 -11.49 0.53
C LEU A 25 -6.99 -11.32 -0.83
N ALA A 26 -8.28 -11.67 -0.90
CA ALA A 26 -9.07 -11.54 -2.12
C ALA A 26 -9.21 -10.09 -2.58
N MET A 27 -9.46 -9.16 -1.64
CA MET A 27 -9.53 -7.73 -1.94
C MET A 27 -8.19 -7.16 -2.42
N ARG A 28 -7.06 -7.65 -1.89
CA ARG A 28 -5.72 -7.24 -2.32
C ARG A 28 -5.40 -7.70 -3.74
N LYS A 29 -5.88 -8.87 -4.16
CA LYS A 29 -5.62 -9.42 -5.51
C LYS A 29 -6.55 -8.88 -6.58
N ASN A 30 -7.63 -8.18 -6.21
CA ASN A 30 -8.62 -7.67 -7.14
C ASN A 30 -8.18 -6.33 -7.76
N LEU A 31 -7.90 -6.32 -9.07
CA LEU A 31 -7.48 -5.13 -9.81
C LEU A 31 -8.55 -4.02 -9.83
N LEU A 32 -9.83 -4.37 -9.85
CA LEU A 32 -10.92 -3.38 -9.82
C LEU A 32 -10.92 -2.63 -8.49
N VAL A 33 -10.73 -3.35 -7.37
CA VAL A 33 -10.64 -2.74 -6.03
C VAL A 33 -9.41 -1.84 -5.93
N GLN A 34 -8.28 -2.23 -6.52
CA GLN A 34 -7.08 -1.39 -6.57
C GLN A 34 -7.31 -0.11 -7.39
N ALA A 35 -7.93 -0.21 -8.56
CA ALA A 35 -8.22 0.93 -9.43
C ALA A 35 -9.16 1.94 -8.76
N VAL A 36 -10.24 1.47 -8.12
CA VAL A 36 -11.16 2.34 -7.38
C VAL A 36 -10.43 3.06 -6.23
N ARG A 37 -9.59 2.35 -5.48
CA ARG A 37 -8.81 2.95 -4.40
C ARG A 37 -7.80 3.98 -4.89
N PHE A 38 -7.16 3.72 -6.03
CA PHE A 38 -6.22 4.65 -6.67
C PHE A 38 -6.93 5.97 -7.01
N VAL A 39 -8.01 5.89 -7.80
CA VAL A 39 -8.80 7.06 -8.20
C VAL A 39 -9.36 7.83 -7.00
N ALA A 40 -9.83 7.13 -5.97
CA ALA A 40 -10.37 7.77 -4.77
C ALA A 40 -9.31 8.57 -3.99
N ILE A 41 -8.08 8.07 -3.92
CA ILE A 41 -6.97 8.77 -3.27
C ILE A 41 -6.60 10.02 -4.08
N ASP A 42 -6.45 9.88 -5.40
CA ASP A 42 -6.10 10.99 -6.28
C ASP A 42 -7.16 12.10 -6.22
N ALA A 43 -8.44 11.74 -6.27
CA ALA A 43 -9.54 12.69 -6.14
C ALA A 43 -9.50 13.43 -4.80
N ARG A 44 -9.14 12.75 -3.70
CA ARG A 44 -9.02 13.36 -2.38
C ARG A 44 -7.87 14.37 -2.33
N ILE A 45 -6.75 14.08 -2.98
CA ILE A 45 -5.62 15.01 -3.11
C ILE A 45 -6.04 16.22 -3.94
N MET A 46 -6.68 16.01 -5.09
CA MET A 46 -7.17 17.12 -5.93
C MET A 46 -8.15 18.02 -5.17
N MET A 47 -9.08 17.45 -4.40
CA MET A 47 -10.00 18.21 -3.55
C MET A 47 -9.29 19.05 -2.49
N MET A 48 -8.21 18.52 -1.90
CA MET A 48 -7.40 19.28 -0.94
C MET A 48 -6.68 20.45 -1.62
N VAL A 49 -6.19 20.26 -2.85
CA VAL A 49 -5.55 21.33 -3.64
C VAL A 49 -6.55 22.40 -4.06
N ILE A 50 -7.73 22.02 -4.56
CA ILE A 50 -8.79 22.96 -4.94
C ILE A 50 -9.20 23.82 -3.75
N LYS A 51 -9.44 23.21 -2.59
CA LYS A 51 -9.78 23.94 -1.36
C LYS A 51 -8.68 24.91 -0.92
N GLY A 52 -7.42 24.60 -1.18
CA GLY A 52 -6.30 25.50 -0.89
C GLY A 52 -6.09 26.64 -1.89
N HIS A 53 -6.77 26.62 -3.04
CA HIS A 53 -6.78 27.73 -4.00
C HIS A 53 -7.92 28.73 -3.76
N GLU A 54 -8.92 28.35 -2.97
CA GLU A 54 -10.05 29.22 -2.61
C GLU A 54 -9.78 30.05 -1.34
N GLU A 55 -8.63 29.85 -0.68
CA GLU A 55 -8.09 30.72 0.39
C GLU A 55 -6.98 31.63 -0.15
#